data_AF-A0A800J7G4-F1
#
_entry.id   AF-A0A800J7G4-F1
#
_cell.length_a   1.000
_cell.length_b   1.000
_cell.length_c   1.000
_cell.angle_alpha   90.00
_cell.angle_beta   90.00
_cell.angle_gamma   90.00
#
_symmetry.space_group_name_H-M   'P 1'
#
loop_
_entity.id
_entity.type
_entity.pdbx_description
1 polymer ?
#
loop_
_entity_poly.entity_id
_entity_poly.type
_entity_poly.pdbx_seq_one_letter_code
_entity_poly.pdbx_strand_id
1 'polypeptide(L)'
;MSDTPLSSIGSERTGEERSIRVRILDRDYPLKVAPADEAYTLHLAKYVDGRLRKIRGGIPHQPDLTHAVIGALELAEELFVARAEIDQLRARVQVEADEMTKRLDSALARPDSGDGQSGAPPNAEAE
;
A
#
# COMPACT_ATOMS: atom_id res chain seq x y z
N MET A 1 -9.95 -34.01 45.07
CA MET A 1 -10.14 -32.55 45.07
C MET A 1 -8.88 -31.92 45.61
N SER A 2 -7.94 -31.66 44.70
CA SER A 2 -6.76 -30.83 44.96
C SER A 2 -6.46 -30.15 43.64
N ASP A 3 -7.03 -28.96 43.46
CA ASP A 3 -6.80 -28.09 42.31
C ASP A 3 -5.30 -27.84 42.15
N THR A 4 -4.76 -28.27 41.01
CA THR A 4 -3.45 -27.83 40.54
C THR A 4 -3.68 -26.56 39.73
N PRO A 5 -3.17 -25.38 40.13
CA PRO A 5 -3.29 -24.23 39.27
C PRO A 5 -2.33 -24.41 38.08
N LEU A 6 -2.90 -24.63 36.90
CA LEU A 6 -2.25 -24.46 35.60
C LEU A 6 -1.96 -22.96 35.36
N SER A 7 -1.08 -22.38 36.16
CA SER A 7 -0.45 -21.10 35.86
C SER A 7 0.86 -21.37 35.14
N SER A 8 0.85 -21.50 33.81
CA SER A 8 2.00 -21.19 32.91
C SER A 8 1.75 -21.60 31.45
N ILE A 9 0.58 -21.29 30.87
CA ILE A 9 0.42 -21.40 29.41
C ILE A 9 -0.34 -20.17 28.93
N GLY A 10 0.40 -19.17 28.47
CA GLY A 10 -0.16 -17.92 27.96
C GLY A 10 0.59 -16.67 28.42
N SER A 11 1.93 -16.65 28.33
CA SER A 11 2.63 -15.38 28.18
C SER A 11 2.38 -14.92 26.73
N GLU A 12 1.19 -14.39 26.51
CA GLU A 12 0.77 -13.80 25.25
C GLU A 12 1.64 -12.57 25.01
N ARG A 13 2.62 -12.70 24.10
CA ARG A 13 3.37 -11.64 23.41
C ARG A 13 2.98 -10.20 23.82
N THR A 14 3.47 -9.74 24.96
CA THR A 14 3.45 -8.31 25.28
C THR A 14 4.59 -7.68 24.47
N GLY A 15 4.29 -7.19 23.27
CA GLY A 15 5.18 -6.22 22.64
C GLY A 15 5.31 -5.05 23.59
N GLU A 16 6.47 -4.88 24.23
CA GLU A 16 6.70 -3.82 25.21
C GLU A 16 6.50 -2.45 24.56
N GLU A 17 5.36 -1.81 24.79
CA GLU A 17 5.12 -0.44 24.32
C GLU A 17 6.09 0.52 25.04
N ARG A 18 6.84 1.30 24.25
CA ARG A 18 7.69 2.37 24.77
C ARG A 18 6.94 3.70 24.76
N SER A 19 7.13 4.48 25.83
CA SER A 19 6.62 5.85 25.88
C SER A 19 7.65 6.82 25.32
N ILE A 20 7.26 7.56 24.28
CA ILE A 20 8.06 8.61 23.65
C ILE A 20 7.38 9.97 23.80
N ARG A 21 8.14 11.06 23.67
CA ARG A 21 7.58 12.42 23.61
C ARG A 21 7.86 13.04 22.26
N VAL A 22 6.81 13.53 21.61
CA VAL A 22 6.89 14.25 20.34
C VAL A 22 6.48 15.70 20.53
N ARG A 23 7.11 16.63 19.82
CA ARG A 23 6.80 18.07 19.89
C ARG A 23 6.14 18.52 18.58
N ILE A 24 4.94 19.08 18.67
CA ILE A 24 4.15 19.56 17.54
C ILE A 24 3.54 20.92 17.91
N LEU A 25 3.73 21.95 17.08
CA LEU A 25 3.29 23.32 17.34
C LEU A 25 3.67 23.83 18.74
N ASP A 26 4.92 23.55 19.14
CA ASP A 26 5.48 23.98 20.43
C ASP A 26 4.80 23.31 21.66
N ARG A 27 4.02 22.25 21.44
CA ARG A 27 3.39 21.41 22.48
C ARG A 27 4.00 20.01 22.50
N ASP A 28 4.22 19.47 23.71
CA ASP A 28 4.76 18.12 23.90
C ASP A 28 3.62 17.10 24.12
N TYR A 29 3.62 16.04 23.32
CA TYR A 29 2.64 14.96 23.36
C TYR A 29 3.32 13.64 23.76
N PRO A 30 2.91 13.00 24.87
CA PRO A 30 3.36 11.66 25.21
C PRO A 30 2.61 10.63 24.36
N LEU A 31 3.35 9.78 23.65
CA LEU A 31 2.80 8.69 22.84
C LEU A 31 3.34 7.35 23.35
N LYS A 32 2.54 6.30 23.21
CA LYS A 32 2.98 4.91 23.39
C LYS A 32 3.11 4.28 22.02
N VAL A 33 4.27 3.72 21.72
CA VAL A 33 4.59 3.13 20.42
C VAL A 33 5.35 1.83 20.60
N ALA A 34 5.23 0.93 19.62
CA ALA A 34 6.10 -0.23 19.60
C ALA A 34 7.57 0.19 19.41
N PRO A 35 8.54 -0.54 20.00
CA PRO A 35 9.97 -0.28 19.86
C PRO A 35 10.45 -0.10 18.42
N ALA A 36 9.85 -0.85 17.49
CA ALA A 36 10.19 -0.84 16.07
C ALA A 36 9.68 0.42 15.34
N ASP A 37 8.61 1.04 15.84
CA ASP A 37 7.93 2.16 15.18
C ASP A 37 8.41 3.53 15.67
N GLU A 38 9.21 3.57 16.74
CA GLU A 38 9.67 4.81 17.39
C GLU A 38 10.28 5.82 16.39
N ALA A 39 11.22 5.38 15.56
CA ALA A 39 11.85 6.24 14.55
C ALA A 39 10.85 6.74 13.50
N TYR A 40 9.90 5.89 13.10
CA TYR A 40 8.87 6.21 12.14
C TYR A 40 7.86 7.22 12.72
N THR A 41 7.40 7.03 13.95
CA THR A 41 6.52 7.98 14.64
C THR A 41 7.20 9.34 14.84
N LEU A 42 8.49 9.37 15.20
CA LEU A 42 9.25 10.62 15.31
C LEU A 42 9.36 11.35 13.97
N HIS A 43 9.54 10.60 12.86
CA HIS A 43 9.54 11.17 11.53
C HIS A 43 8.19 11.77 11.16
N LEU A 44 7.09 11.05 11.40
CA LEU A 44 5.73 11.54 11.17
C LEU A 44 5.42 12.80 12.00
N ALA A 45 5.82 12.83 13.27
CA ALA A 45 5.62 14.00 14.12
C ALA A 45 6.35 15.23 13.58
N LYS A 46 7.59 15.08 13.08
CA LYS A 46 8.33 16.17 12.43
C LYS A 46 7.65 16.66 11.16
N TYR A 47 7.10 15.74 10.35
CA TYR A 47 6.35 16.09 9.15
C TYR A 47 5.09 16.92 9.49
N VAL A 48 4.31 16.46 10.46
CA VAL A 48 3.11 17.15 10.95
C VAL A 48 3.46 18.53 11.53
N ASP A 49 4.48 18.63 12.39
CA ASP A 49 4.93 19.92 12.94
C ASP A 49 5.33 20.90 11.83
N GLY A 50 6.10 20.45 10.84
CA GLY A 50 6.49 21.26 9.69
C GLY A 50 5.28 21.76 8.89
N ARG A 51 4.26 20.90 8.68
CA ARG A 51 3.03 21.27 7.97
C ARG A 51 2.23 22.32 8.76
N LEU A 52 2.01 22.07 10.05
CA LEU A 52 1.24 22.98 10.90
C LEU A 52 1.94 24.33 11.08
N ARG A 53 3.28 24.37 11.14
CA ARG A 53 4.03 25.65 11.17
C ARG A 53 3.83 26.46 9.89
N LYS A 54 3.78 25.82 8.72
CA LYS A 54 3.47 26.50 7.44
C LYS A 54 2.07 27.10 7.45
N ILE A 55 1.07 26.34 7.91
CA ILE A 55 -0.32 26.81 8.05
C ILE A 55 -0.38 28.00 9.02
N ARG A 56 0.27 27.89 10.18
CA ARG A 56 0.37 29.00 11.15
C ARG A 56 1.02 30.24 10.54
N GLY A 57 2.02 30.09 9.68
CA GLY A 57 2.64 31.19 8.94
C GLY A 57 1.70 31.87 7.93
N GLY A 58 0.79 31.12 7.31
CA GLY A 58 -0.19 31.65 6.36
C GLY A 58 -1.40 32.34 7.03
N ILE A 59 -1.81 31.87 8.21
CA ILE A 59 -2.96 32.40 8.97
C ILE A 59 -2.63 32.59 10.46
N PRO A 60 -1.76 33.55 10.82
CA PRO A 60 -1.16 33.64 12.15
C PRO A 60 -2.14 34.02 13.27
N HIS A 61 -3.26 34.66 12.96
CA HIS A 61 -4.24 35.12 13.97
C HIS A 61 -5.25 34.04 14.39
N GLN A 62 -5.14 32.83 13.84
CA GLN A 62 -6.06 31.74 14.16
C GLN A 62 -5.54 30.90 15.34
N PRO A 63 -6.43 30.24 16.11
CA PRO A 63 -6.03 29.32 17.17
C PRO A 63 -5.28 28.09 16.65
N ASP A 64 -4.39 27.52 17.46
CA ASP A 64 -3.66 26.27 17.13
C ASP A 64 -4.60 25.12 16.73
N LEU A 65 -5.79 25.04 17.34
CA LEU A 65 -6.80 24.03 16.99
C LEU A 65 -7.28 24.20 15.55
N THR A 66 -7.49 25.44 15.10
CA THR A 66 -7.87 25.73 13.72
C THR A 66 -6.75 25.34 12.75
N HIS A 67 -5.49 25.63 13.10
CA HIS A 67 -4.35 25.16 12.30
C HIS A 67 -4.29 23.64 12.22
N ALA A 68 -4.54 22.94 13.34
CA ALA A 68 -4.57 21.48 13.39
C ALA A 68 -5.69 20.88 12.54
N VAL A 69 -6.89 21.46 12.57
CA VAL A 69 -8.03 21.01 11.76
C VAL A 69 -7.75 21.22 10.26
N ILE A 70 -7.22 22.38 9.87
CA ILE A 70 -6.83 22.64 8.48
C ILE A 70 -5.73 21.67 8.06
N GLY A 71 -4.71 21.46 8.90
CA GLY A 71 -3.63 20.52 8.60
C GLY A 71 -4.11 19.08 8.46
N ALA A 72 -5.07 18.66 9.30
CA ALA A 72 -5.68 17.34 9.16
C ALA A 72 -6.44 17.18 7.83
N LEU A 73 -7.17 18.22 7.40
CA LEU A 73 -7.87 18.22 6.10
C LEU A 73 -6.90 18.15 4.92
N GLU A 74 -5.84 18.95 4.94
CA GLU A 74 -4.82 18.92 3.88
C GLU A 74 -4.11 17.57 3.79
N LEU A 75 -3.74 16.97 4.93
CA LEU A 75 -3.11 15.64 4.97
C LEU A 75 -4.06 14.53 4.50
N ALA A 76 -5.36 14.65 4.83
CA ALA A 76 -6.37 13.74 4.33
C ALA A 76 -6.51 13.88 2.81
N GLU A 77 -6.53 15.09 2.27
CA GLU A 77 -6.57 15.34 0.83
C GLU A 77 -5.36 14.70 0.12
N GLU A 78 -4.14 14.92 0.62
CA GLU A 78 -2.92 14.29 0.09
C GLU A 78 -3.02 12.75 0.07
N LEU A 79 -3.55 12.16 1.14
CA LEU A 79 -3.75 10.71 1.22
C LEU A 79 -4.76 10.21 0.17
N PHE A 80 -5.87 10.91 -0.02
CA PHE A 80 -6.90 10.51 -0.98
C PHE A 80 -6.43 10.67 -2.44
N VAL A 81 -5.67 11.73 -2.74
CA VAL A 81 -5.02 11.90 -4.04
C VAL A 81 -4.05 10.75 -4.32
N ALA A 82 -3.15 10.44 -3.38
CA ALA A 82 -2.20 9.34 -3.53
C ALA A 82 -2.89 7.98 -3.72
N ARG A 83 -3.99 7.73 -3.01
CA ARG A 83 -4.80 6.52 -3.18
C ARG A 83 -5.42 6.43 -4.58
N ALA A 84 -6.00 7.53 -5.07
CA ALA A 84 -6.57 7.57 -6.41
C ALA A 84 -5.51 7.31 -7.49
N GLU A 85 -4.31 7.86 -7.35
CA GLU A 85 -3.18 7.60 -8.27
C GLU A 85 -2.75 6.13 -8.25
N ILE A 86 -2.68 5.50 -7.07
CA ILE A 86 -2.37 4.07 -6.93
C ILE A 86 -3.44 3.22 -7.62
N ASP A 87 -4.72 3.53 -7.45
CA ASP A 87 -5.81 2.77 -8.05
C ASP A 87 -5.82 2.93 -9.58
N GLN A 88 -5.55 4.14 -10.09
CA GLN A 88 -5.35 4.37 -11.53
C GLN A 88 -4.15 3.59 -12.08
N LEU A 89 -3.03 3.56 -11.35
CA LEU A 89 -1.86 2.79 -11.76
C LEU A 89 -2.15 1.28 -11.78
N ARG A 90 -2.83 0.76 -10.75
CA ARG A 90 -3.26 -0.65 -10.69
C ARG A 90 -4.17 -1.01 -11.86
N ALA A 91 -5.14 -0.16 -12.18
CA ALA A 91 -6.03 -0.38 -13.32
C ALA A 91 -5.25 -0.45 -14.64
N ARG A 92 -4.29 0.46 -14.86
CA ARG A 92 -3.42 0.43 -16.05
C ARG A 92 -2.58 -0.83 -16.14
N VAL A 93 -1.91 -1.20 -15.05
CA VAL A 93 -1.09 -2.42 -14.98
C VAL A 93 -1.94 -3.67 -15.25
N GLN A 94 -3.18 -3.72 -14.73
CA GLN A 94 -4.08 -4.84 -14.99
C GLN A 94 -4.45 -4.94 -16.48
N VAL A 95 -4.79 -3.82 -17.13
CA VAL A 95 -5.11 -3.79 -18.56
C VAL A 95 -3.91 -4.24 -19.39
N GLU A 96 -2.72 -3.73 -19.11
CA GLU A 96 -1.49 -4.13 -19.81
C GLU A 96 -1.16 -5.62 -19.59
N ALA A 97 -1.32 -6.12 -18.37
CA ALA A 97 -1.10 -7.54 -18.06
C ALA A 97 -2.07 -8.45 -18.81
N ASP A 98 -3.35 -8.07 -18.89
CA ASP A 98 -4.37 -8.81 -19.62
C ASP A 98 -4.09 -8.80 -21.13
N GLU A 99 -3.63 -7.67 -21.68
CA GLU A 99 -3.20 -7.59 -23.08
C GLU A 99 -1.99 -8.47 -23.38
N MET A 100 -0.98 -8.46 -22.50
CA MET A 100 0.20 -9.31 -22.66
C MET A 100 -0.18 -10.79 -22.60
N THR A 101 -1.06 -11.17 -21.67
CA THR A 101 -1.56 -12.55 -21.55
C THR A 101 -2.28 -12.98 -22.83
N LYS A 102 -3.17 -12.14 -23.38
CA LYS A 102 -3.86 -12.42 -24.66
C LYS A 102 -2.88 -12.60 -25.83
N ARG A 103 -1.82 -11.78 -25.89
CA ARG A 103 -0.79 -11.89 -26.94
C ARG A 103 0.00 -13.19 -26.82
N LEU A 104 0.36 -13.59 -25.60
CA LEU A 104 1.02 -14.87 -25.32
C LEU A 104 0.12 -16.05 -25.72
N ASP A 105 -1.15 -16.04 -25.32
CA ASP A 105 -2.12 -17.07 -25.70
C ASP A 105 -2.26 -17.18 -27.23
N SER A 106 -2.31 -16.04 -27.93
CA SER A 106 -2.42 -16.01 -29.40
C SER A 106 -1.17 -16.56 -30.08
N ALA A 107 0.02 -16.30 -29.53
CA ALA A 107 1.28 -16.81 -30.06
C ALA A 107 1.43 -18.33 -29.85
N LEU A 108 0.95 -18.84 -28.72
CA LEU A 108 0.95 -20.27 -28.40
C LEU A 108 -0.16 -21.04 -29.12
N ALA A 109 -1.31 -20.40 -29.37
CA ALA A 109 -2.44 -21.00 -30.07
C ALA A 109 -2.23 -21.09 -31.59
N ARG A 110 -1.13 -20.57 -32.14
CA ARG A 110 -0.67 -20.87 -33.50
C ARG A 110 0.03 -22.23 -33.45
N PRO A 111 -0.63 -23.34 -33.80
CA PRO A 111 0.01 -24.64 -33.76
C PRO A 111 0.96 -24.75 -34.95
N ASP A 112 1.95 -25.59 -34.77
CA ASP A 112 2.75 -26.26 -35.78
C ASP A 112 1.89 -26.79 -36.95
N SER A 113 1.57 -25.94 -37.92
CA SER A 113 1.25 -26.38 -39.28
C SER A 113 2.57 -26.60 -40.03
N GLY A 114 3.44 -27.43 -39.45
CA GLY A 114 4.61 -28.02 -40.08
C GLY A 114 4.27 -29.44 -40.49
N ASP A 115 4.18 -29.64 -41.79
CA ASP A 115 4.61 -30.85 -42.50
C ASP A 115 3.87 -32.17 -42.23
N GLY A 116 2.64 -32.23 -42.73
CA GLY A 116 1.99 -33.48 -43.15
C GLY A 116 1.92 -33.58 -44.67
N GLN A 117 3.07 -33.69 -45.35
CA GLN A 117 3.12 -34.11 -46.76
C GLN A 117 2.66 -35.58 -46.85
N SER A 118 1.36 -35.82 -46.92
CA SER A 118 0.82 -37.13 -47.31
C SER A 118 0.59 -37.11 -48.81
N GLY A 119 1.52 -37.73 -49.55
CA GLY A 119 1.44 -37.91 -50.98
C GLY A 119 0.33 -38.89 -51.38
N ALA A 120 -0.40 -38.54 -52.45
CA ALA A 120 -0.73 -39.41 -53.58
C ALA A 120 -1.66 -38.63 -54.54
N PRO A 121 -1.36 -38.54 -55.85
CA PRO A 121 -2.33 -38.02 -56.81
C PRO A 121 -3.42 -39.07 -57.07
N PRO A 122 -4.71 -38.69 -57.19
CA PRO A 122 -5.68 -39.60 -57.78
C PRO A 122 -5.39 -39.70 -59.28
N ASN A 123 -5.09 -40.93 -59.69
CA ASN A 123 -4.72 -41.34 -61.03
C ASN A 123 -5.79 -40.94 -62.04
N ALA A 124 -5.33 -40.40 -63.17
CA ALA A 124 -6.12 -40.29 -64.39
C ALA A 124 -6.07 -41.65 -65.10
N GLU A 125 -7.19 -42.37 -65.14
CA GLU A 125 -7.46 -43.51 -66.02
C GLU A 125 -8.89 -43.26 -66.55
N ALA A 126 -9.08 -42.75 -67.76
CA ALA A 126 -8.98 -43.43 -69.06
C ALA A 126 -10.03 -44.56 -69.22
N GLU A 127 -11.22 -44.22 -69.71
CA GLU A 127 -11.86 -44.69 -70.96
C GLU A 127 -13.38 -44.46 -70.95
#